data_AF-A0AAE4P764-F1
#
_entry.id   AF-A0AAE4P764-F1
#
_cell.length_a   1.000
_cell.length_b   1.000
_cell.length_c   1.000
_cell.angle_alpha   90.00
_cell.angle_beta   90.00
_cell.angle_gamma   90.00
#
_symmetry.space_group_name_H-M   'P 1'
#
loop_
_entity.id
_entity.type
_entity.pdbx_description
1 polymer ?
#
loop_
_entity_poly.entity_id
_entity_poly.type
_entity_poly.pdbx_seq_one_letter_code
_entity_poly.pdbx_strand_id
1 'polypeptide(L)'
;MSVFKTLILSAALVLGVTPAFGAFPSSPSEQLRVFATCAGRLSALEEHQRLFDGPASEKTAAQKRLFDDVISALIDDAVAYGMPRPQALNWQVQAKMAHAMLRQQVTFGTSPTRTEAAERVLRVEIEACNGLLLGA
;
A
#
# COMPACT_ATOMS: atom_id res chain seq x y z
N MET A 1 -15.15 -33.04 -46.29
CA MET A 1 -14.36 -33.30 -45.06
C MET A 1 -13.41 -32.13 -44.78
N SER A 2 -13.91 -30.96 -44.37
CA SER A 2 -13.00 -29.81 -44.12
C SER A 2 -13.60 -28.72 -43.21
N VAL A 3 -14.50 -29.08 -42.30
CA VAL A 3 -15.11 -28.13 -41.34
C VAL A 3 -14.69 -28.47 -39.89
N PHE A 4 -14.34 -29.73 -39.62
CA PHE A 4 -13.95 -30.19 -38.29
C PHE A 4 -12.53 -29.76 -37.88
N LYS A 5 -11.66 -29.44 -38.84
CA LYS A 5 -10.27 -29.00 -38.56
C LYS A 5 -10.19 -27.51 -38.17
N THR A 6 -11.12 -26.69 -38.65
CA THR A 6 -11.15 -25.24 -38.38
C THR A 6 -11.75 -24.90 -37.02
N LEU A 7 -12.56 -25.78 -36.42
CA LEU A 7 -13.14 -25.55 -35.10
C LEU A 7 -12.17 -25.77 -33.93
N ILE A 8 -11.06 -26.49 -34.15
CA ILE A 8 -10.12 -26.84 -33.08
C ILE A 8 -9.11 -25.69 -32.81
N LEU A 9 -8.89 -24.79 -33.77
CA LEU A 9 -7.92 -23.69 -33.63
C LEU A 9 -8.48 -22.43 -32.94
N SER A 10 -9.80 -22.30 -32.80
CA SER A 10 -10.41 -21.12 -32.16
C SER A 10 -10.67 -21.29 -30.65
N ALA A 11 -10.49 -22.50 -30.10
CA ALA A 11 -10.77 -22.79 -28.70
C ALA A 11 -9.57 -22.53 -27.75
N ALA A 12 -8.38 -22.20 -28.28
CA ALA A 12 -7.16 -22.06 -27.47
C ALA A 12 -6.86 -20.63 -26.96
N LEU A 13 -7.66 -19.62 -27.33
CA LEU A 13 -7.37 -18.20 -27.04
C LEU A 13 -8.31 -17.56 -26.00
N VAL A 14 -8.89 -18.35 -25.09
CA VAL A 14 -9.77 -17.82 -24.02
C VAL A 14 -9.33 -18.31 -22.62
N LEU A 15 -8.09 -18.80 -22.49
CA LEU A 15 -7.50 -19.07 -21.17
C LEU A 15 -7.03 -17.76 -20.52
N GLY A 16 -7.98 -17.08 -19.89
CA GLY A 16 -7.80 -16.48 -18.56
C GLY A 16 -6.80 -15.33 -18.44
N VAL A 17 -7.12 -14.17 -19.03
CA VAL A 17 -6.71 -12.90 -18.40
C VAL A 17 -7.70 -12.63 -17.28
N THR A 18 -7.63 -13.40 -16.19
CA THR A 18 -8.24 -12.95 -14.94
C THR A 18 -7.39 -11.79 -14.45
N PRO A 19 -7.92 -10.57 -14.27
CA PRO A 19 -7.18 -9.55 -13.54
C PRO A 19 -6.80 -10.19 -12.21
N ALA A 20 -5.51 -10.17 -11.87
CA ALA A 20 -5.05 -10.55 -10.56
C ALA A 20 -5.67 -9.56 -9.57
N PHE A 21 -6.91 -9.84 -9.14
CA PHE A 21 -7.43 -9.31 -7.91
C PHE A 21 -6.38 -9.66 -6.87
N GLY A 22 -5.72 -8.64 -6.32
CA GLY A 22 -4.70 -8.82 -5.30
C GLY A 22 -5.29 -9.73 -4.24
N ALA A 23 -4.69 -10.90 -4.07
CA ALA A 23 -5.16 -11.88 -3.11
C ALA A 23 -5.30 -11.15 -1.77
N PHE A 24 -6.51 -11.22 -1.19
CA PHE A 24 -6.76 -10.60 0.10
C PHE A 24 -5.76 -11.19 1.11
N PRO A 25 -5.14 -10.37 1.99
CA PRO A 25 -4.14 -10.87 2.93
C PRO A 25 -4.70 -12.05 3.73
N SER A 26 -4.09 -13.22 3.53
CA SER A 26 -4.69 -14.50 3.88
C SER A 26 -4.40 -14.94 5.31
N SER A 27 -3.40 -14.32 5.94
CA SER A 27 -3.00 -14.56 7.32
C SER A 27 -3.05 -13.29 8.17
N PRO A 28 -3.20 -13.41 9.51
CA PRO A 28 -3.17 -12.26 10.41
C PRO A 28 -1.89 -11.41 10.29
N SER A 29 -0.75 -12.05 10.05
CA SER A 29 0.53 -11.34 9.86
C SER A 29 0.60 -10.57 8.54
N GLU A 30 0.01 -11.11 7.46
CA GLU A 30 -0.11 -10.38 6.19
C GLU A 30 -1.07 -9.20 6.28
N GLN A 31 -2.21 -9.37 6.96
CA GLN A 31 -3.17 -8.29 7.24
C GLN A 31 -2.47 -7.18 8.02
N LEU A 32 -1.84 -7.52 9.14
CA LEU A 32 -1.10 -6.58 9.97
C LEU A 32 -0.01 -5.84 9.19
N ARG A 33 0.73 -6.54 8.31
CA ARG A 33 1.76 -5.93 7.46
C ARG A 33 1.20 -4.83 6.57
N VAL A 34 0.02 -5.04 5.99
CA VAL A 34 -0.63 -4.04 5.12
C VAL A 34 -0.95 -2.78 5.92
N PHE A 35 -1.63 -2.92 7.07
CA PHE A 35 -1.95 -1.76 7.92
C PHE A 35 -0.70 -1.07 8.47
N ALA A 36 0.31 -1.82 8.92
CA ALA A 36 1.60 -1.29 9.37
C ALA A 36 2.32 -0.49 8.28
N THR A 37 2.33 -1.01 7.04
CA THR A 37 2.94 -0.30 5.90
C THR A 37 2.20 1.02 5.61
N CYS A 38 0.87 1.01 5.65
CA CYS A 38 0.08 2.23 5.45
C CYS A 38 0.26 3.25 6.57
N ALA A 39 0.29 2.83 7.84
CA ALA A 39 0.59 3.71 8.97
C ALA A 39 1.98 4.37 8.83
N GLY A 40 2.98 3.64 8.33
CA GLY A 40 4.31 4.18 8.03
C GLY A 40 4.28 5.26 6.94
N ARG A 41 3.63 5.00 5.80
CA ARG A 41 3.47 5.97 4.70
C ARG A 41 2.73 7.24 5.14
N LEU A 42 1.62 7.08 5.86
CA LEU A 42 0.85 8.21 6.41
C LEU A 42 1.65 9.01 7.42
N SER A 43 2.51 8.37 8.22
CA SER A 43 3.42 9.09 9.13
C SER A 43 4.41 9.98 8.38
N ALA A 44 4.95 9.52 7.25
CA ALA A 44 5.85 10.34 6.42
C ALA A 44 5.08 11.49 5.74
N LEU A 45 3.87 11.23 5.26
CA LEU A 45 3.01 12.25 4.66
C LEU A 45 2.65 13.36 5.66
N GLU A 46 2.20 12.97 6.85
CA GLU A 46 1.83 13.86 7.95
C GLU A 46 3.01 14.77 8.34
N GLU A 47 4.20 14.18 8.52
CA GLU A 47 5.41 14.95 8.89
C GLU A 47 5.80 15.96 7.81
N HIS A 48 5.72 15.58 6.54
CA HIS A 48 5.94 16.50 5.43
C HIS A 48 4.88 17.61 5.40
N GLN A 49 3.60 17.27 5.60
CA GLN A 49 2.53 18.26 5.66
C GLN A 49 2.68 19.21 6.85
N ARG A 50 3.18 18.77 8.01
CA ARG A 50 3.49 19.72 9.10
C ARG A 50 4.47 20.81 8.67
N LEU A 51 5.42 20.48 7.80
CA LEU A 51 6.43 21.43 7.31
C LEU A 51 5.90 22.36 6.20
N PHE A 52 5.00 21.86 5.34
CA PHE A 52 4.62 22.56 4.10
C PHE A 52 3.12 22.87 3.95
N ASP A 53 2.25 22.16 4.66
CA ASP A 53 0.78 22.19 4.52
C ASP A 53 0.09 21.79 5.84
N GLY A 54 0.27 22.64 6.87
CA GLY A 54 -0.11 22.35 8.26
C GLY A 54 -1.53 21.82 8.45
N PRO A 55 -2.59 22.44 7.88
CA PRO A 55 -3.95 21.94 8.01
C PRO A 55 -4.16 20.53 7.44
N ALA A 56 -3.48 20.17 6.34
CA ALA A 56 -3.59 18.84 5.76
C ALA A 56 -2.98 17.76 6.66
N SER A 57 -1.96 18.11 7.46
CA SER A 57 -1.35 17.19 8.42
C SER A 57 -2.37 16.65 9.42
N GLU A 58 -3.28 17.48 9.92
CA GLU A 58 -4.27 17.05 10.93
C GLU A 58 -5.22 15.99 10.37
N LYS A 59 -5.61 16.13 9.11
CA LYS A 59 -6.41 15.12 8.40
C LYS A 59 -5.63 13.81 8.27
N THR A 60 -4.37 13.87 7.84
CA THR A 60 -3.53 12.68 7.72
C THR A 60 -3.27 12.02 9.06
N ALA A 61 -3.07 12.80 10.12
CA ALA A 61 -2.92 12.31 11.49
C ALA A 61 -4.18 11.55 11.94
N ALA A 62 -5.37 12.08 11.64
CA ALA A 62 -6.63 11.39 11.92
C ALA A 62 -6.76 10.07 11.15
N GLN A 63 -6.39 10.04 9.87
CA GLN A 63 -6.39 8.81 9.08
C GLN A 63 -5.39 7.79 9.65
N LYS A 64 -4.16 8.21 9.94
CA LYS A 64 -3.12 7.35 10.55
C LYS A 64 -3.61 6.69 11.84
N ARG A 65 -4.32 7.42 12.71
CA ARG A 65 -4.87 6.85 13.96
C ARG A 65 -5.79 5.66 13.71
N LEU A 66 -6.61 5.69 12.65
CA LEU A 66 -7.46 4.55 12.28
C LEU A 66 -6.63 3.30 11.94
N PHE A 67 -5.48 3.47 11.27
CA PHE A 67 -4.57 2.35 11.01
C PHE A 67 -3.90 1.85 12.29
N ASP A 68 -3.49 2.75 13.19
CA ASP A 68 -2.88 2.39 14.46
C ASP A 68 -3.87 1.58 15.34
N ASP A 69 -5.16 1.94 15.33
CA ASP A 69 -6.21 1.22 16.04
C ASP A 69 -6.39 -0.21 15.49
N VAL A 70 -6.40 -0.37 14.16
CA VAL A 70 -6.48 -1.71 13.52
C VAL A 70 -5.22 -2.54 13.81
N ILE A 71 -4.04 -1.92 13.80
CA ILE A 71 -2.78 -2.61 14.17
C ILE A 71 -2.86 -3.12 15.61
N SER A 72 -3.35 -2.28 16.52
CA SER A 72 -3.53 -2.64 17.92
C SER A 72 -4.49 -3.84 18.09
N ALA A 73 -5.56 -3.87 17.29
CA ALA A 73 -6.53 -4.98 17.31
C ALA A 73 -5.97 -6.30 16.75
N LEU A 74 -5.11 -6.24 15.73
CA LEU A 74 -4.62 -7.44 15.01
C LEU A 74 -3.30 -8.00 15.54
N ILE A 75 -2.54 -7.23 16.33
CA ILE A 75 -1.16 -7.61 16.66
C ILE A 75 -1.06 -8.91 17.45
N ASP A 76 -2.00 -9.20 18.34
CA ASP A 76 -1.97 -10.40 19.16
C ASP A 76 -2.27 -11.66 18.34
N ASP A 77 -3.21 -11.58 17.38
CA ASP A 77 -3.50 -12.68 16.43
C ASP A 77 -2.30 -12.98 15.54
N ALA A 78 -1.62 -11.93 15.05
CA ALA A 78 -0.40 -12.10 14.25
C ALA A 78 0.74 -12.74 15.06
N VAL A 79 0.90 -12.35 16.34
CA VAL A 79 1.89 -12.95 17.23
C VAL A 79 1.55 -14.41 17.54
N ALA A 80 0.28 -14.73 17.81
CA ALA A 80 -0.18 -16.10 17.99
C ALA A 80 0.04 -16.96 16.72
N TYR A 81 -0.04 -16.34 15.54
CA TYR A 81 0.29 -16.95 14.25
C TYR A 81 1.80 -17.08 13.98
N GLY A 82 2.67 -16.69 14.93
CA GLY A 82 4.12 -16.86 14.85
C GLY A 82 4.89 -15.65 14.34
N MET A 83 4.27 -14.48 14.18
CA MET A 83 4.96 -13.25 13.85
C MET A 83 5.68 -12.66 15.09
N PRO A 84 6.98 -12.29 15.01
CA PRO A 84 7.62 -11.54 16.09
C PRO A 84 6.93 -10.19 16.30
N ARG A 85 6.57 -9.85 17.55
CA ARG A 85 5.88 -8.57 17.86
C ARG A 85 6.57 -7.32 17.30
N PRO A 86 7.92 -7.17 17.36
CA PRO A 86 8.61 -5.99 16.82
C PRO A 86 8.50 -5.84 15.29
N GLN A 87 8.07 -6.89 14.58
CA GLN A 87 7.99 -6.90 13.13
C GLN A 87 7.02 -5.84 12.59
N ALA A 88 5.91 -5.59 13.30
CA ALA A 88 4.94 -4.57 12.91
C ALA A 88 5.56 -3.17 12.87
N LEU A 89 6.30 -2.80 13.91
CA LEU A 89 7.01 -1.53 13.98
C LEU A 89 8.11 -1.45 12.91
N ASN A 90 8.83 -2.55 12.66
CA ASN A 90 9.83 -2.58 11.60
C ASN A 90 9.22 -2.29 10.23
N TRP A 91 8.04 -2.85 9.90
CA TRP A 91 7.34 -2.52 8.65
C TRP A 91 6.91 -1.06 8.59
N GLN A 92 6.39 -0.48 9.69
CA GLN A 92 6.06 0.94 9.76
C GLN A 92 7.28 1.83 9.47
N VAL A 93 8.42 1.55 10.12
CA VAL A 93 9.66 2.33 9.96
C VAL A 93 10.16 2.26 8.52
N GLN A 94 10.24 1.05 7.94
CA GLN A 94 10.72 0.88 6.58
C GLN A 94 9.82 1.61 5.56
N ALA A 95 8.51 1.48 5.71
CA ALA A 95 7.54 2.17 4.86
C ALA A 95 7.63 3.69 5.00
N LYS A 96 7.78 4.20 6.23
CA LYS A 96 7.96 5.63 6.51
C LYS A 96 9.21 6.17 5.80
N MET A 97 10.35 5.49 5.97
CA MET A 97 11.62 5.92 5.37
C MET A 97 11.55 5.92 3.84
N ALA A 98 11.02 4.85 3.23
CA ALA A 98 10.87 4.77 1.78
C ALA A 98 9.97 5.90 1.23
N HIS A 99 8.83 6.16 1.88
CA HIS A 99 7.90 7.21 1.45
C HIS A 99 8.49 8.62 1.67
N ALA A 100 9.23 8.83 2.76
CA ALA A 100 9.93 10.09 3.02
C ALA A 100 11.03 10.36 1.97
N MET A 101 11.76 9.34 1.53
CA MET A 101 12.77 9.48 0.46
C MET A 101 12.14 9.93 -0.86
N LEU A 102 10.98 9.37 -1.23
CA LEU A 102 10.24 9.80 -2.42
C LEU A 102 9.74 11.24 -2.28
N ARG A 103 9.23 11.63 -1.10
CA ARG A 103 8.84 13.02 -0.80
C ARG A 103 10.01 13.99 -0.92
N GLN A 104 11.19 13.61 -0.42
CA GLN A 104 12.41 14.40 -0.55
C GLN A 104 12.79 14.59 -2.02
N GLN A 105 12.68 13.52 -2.82
CA GLN A 105 12.91 13.58 -4.26
C GLN A 105 11.94 14.52 -4.98
N VAL A 106 10.66 14.54 -4.59
CA VAL A 106 9.67 15.46 -5.18
C VAL A 106 9.93 16.91 -4.77
N THR A 107 10.24 17.12 -3.50
CA THR A 107 10.37 18.48 -2.93
C THR A 107 11.66 19.17 -3.36
N PHE A 108 12.77 18.43 -3.45
CA PHE A 108 14.10 18.98 -3.63
C PHE A 108 14.88 18.38 -4.81
N GLY A 109 14.29 17.45 -5.56
CA GLY A 109 14.95 16.82 -6.70
C GLY A 109 15.12 17.78 -7.88
N THR A 110 16.17 17.58 -8.66
CA THR A 110 16.52 18.41 -9.82
C THR A 110 16.14 17.79 -11.17
N SER A 111 15.73 16.52 -11.17
CA SER A 111 15.38 15.77 -12.38
C SER A 111 13.86 15.70 -12.53
N PRO A 112 13.26 16.36 -13.53
CA PRO A 112 11.82 16.39 -13.71
C PRO A 112 11.21 14.99 -13.86
N THR A 113 11.85 14.13 -14.65
CA THR A 113 11.39 12.75 -14.88
C THR A 113 11.36 11.91 -13.60
N ARG A 114 12.35 12.07 -12.72
CA ARG A 114 12.38 11.37 -11.43
C ARG A 114 11.34 11.92 -10.46
N THR A 115 11.09 13.23 -10.49
CA THR A 115 10.04 13.88 -9.69
C THR A 115 8.66 13.39 -10.11
N GLU A 116 8.33 13.42 -11.40
CA GLU A 116 7.04 12.93 -11.93
C GLU A 116 6.81 11.44 -11.61
N ALA A 117 7.86 10.62 -11.69
CA ALA A 117 7.77 9.21 -11.30
C ALA A 117 7.50 9.05 -9.80
N ALA A 118 8.20 9.80 -8.94
CA ALA A 118 8.01 9.76 -7.50
C ALA A 118 6.62 10.26 -7.08
N GLU A 119 6.12 11.34 -7.68
CA GLU A 119 4.76 11.85 -7.44
C GLU A 119 3.70 10.79 -7.74
N ARG A 120 3.85 10.07 -8.86
CA ARG A 120 2.94 8.99 -9.23
C ARG A 120 2.92 7.87 -8.19
N VAL A 121 4.10 7.45 -7.72
CA VAL A 121 4.22 6.42 -6.69
C VAL A 121 3.57 6.89 -5.39
N LEU A 122 3.94 8.09 -4.91
CA LEU A 122 3.38 8.66 -3.68
C LEU A 122 1.85 8.70 -3.72
N ARG A 123 1.28 9.15 -4.83
CA ARG A 123 -0.17 9.21 -5.03
C ARG A 123 -0.80 7.82 -4.98
N VAL A 124 -0.30 6.88 -5.78
CA VAL A 124 -0.85 5.51 -5.85
C VAL A 124 -0.78 4.82 -4.48
N GLU A 125 0.32 4.98 -3.75
CA GLU A 125 0.50 4.37 -2.43
C GLU A 125 -0.49 4.92 -1.39
N ILE A 126 -0.73 6.23 -1.37
CA ILE A 126 -1.67 6.85 -0.44
C ILE A 126 -3.12 6.56 -0.84
N GLU A 127 -3.45 6.58 -2.13
CA GLU A 127 -4.78 6.18 -2.63
C GLU A 127 -5.08 4.73 -2.27
N ALA A 128 -4.12 3.82 -2.43
CA ALA A 128 -4.26 2.42 -2.02
C ALA A 128 -4.52 2.28 -0.51
N CYS A 129 -3.79 3.03 0.33
CA CYS A 129 -4.05 3.02 1.77
C CYS A 129 -5.44 3.57 2.10
N ASN A 130 -5.84 4.70 1.52
CA ASN A 130 -7.17 5.26 1.74
C ASN A 130 -8.31 4.31 1.32
N GLY A 131 -8.11 3.51 0.28
CA GLY A 131 -9.08 2.51 -0.16
C GLY A 131 -9.34 1.39 0.87
N LEU A 132 -8.38 1.09 1.76
CA LEU A 132 -8.53 0.03 2.76
C LEU A 132 -9.54 0.38 3.85
N LEU A 133 -9.63 1.66 4.23
CA LEU A 133 -10.57 2.12 5.26
C LEU A 133 -12.01 2.26 4.74
N LEU A 134 -12.19 2.29 3.42
CA LEU A 134 -13.51 2.42 2.78
C LEU A 134 -14.17 1.06 2.48
N GLY A 135 -13.45 -0.04 2.68
CA GLY A 135 -13.94 -1.41 2.50
C GLY A 135 -13.90 -2.26 3.77
N ALA A 136 -13.58 -1.65 4.92
CA ALA A 136 -13.62 -2.26 6.25
C ALA A 136 -14.98 -2.01 6.92
#